data_AF-A0A0M1JQ34-F1
#
_entry.id   AF-A0A0M1JQ34-F1
#
_cell.length_a   1.000
_cell.length_b   1.000
_cell.length_c   1.000
_cell.angle_alpha   90.00
_cell.angle_beta   90.00
_cell.angle_gamma   90.00
#
_symmetry.space_group_name_H-M   'P 1'
#
loop_
_entity.id
_entity.type
_entity.pdbx_description
1 polymer ?
#
loop_
_entity_poly.entity_id
_entity_poly.type
_entity_poly.pdbx_seq_one_letter_code
_entity_poly.pdbx_strand_id
1 'polypeptide(L)' 'MTNHLAQTESLYLRKHAENPIDWWPWCPEALETARRENKPIFLSIQIDAFRSHSMSAHFLFP' A
#
# COMPACT_ATOMS: atom_id res chain seq x y z
N MET A 1 2.60 -12.07 8.87
CA MET A 1 1.59 -11.06 9.25
C MET A 1 1.00 -10.57 7.95
N THR A 2 -0.32 -10.53 7.83
CA THR A 2 -1.01 -10.15 6.59
C THR A 2 -1.36 -8.66 6.66
N ASN A 3 -0.79 -7.84 5.78
CA ASN A 3 -1.05 -6.40 5.75
C ASN A 3 -2.33 -6.05 4.97
N HIS A 4 -2.61 -4.75 4.85
CA HIS A 4 -3.83 -4.22 4.24
C HIS A 4 -3.97 -4.52 2.73
N LEU A 5 -2.92 -5.02 2.06
CA LEU A 5 -2.97 -5.39 0.65
C LEU A 5 -3.74 -6.69 0.38
N ALA A 6 -3.96 -7.54 1.39
CA ALA A 6 -4.69 -8.80 1.23
C ALA A 6 -6.12 -8.64 0.71
N GLN A 7 -6.75 -7.49 1.01
CA GLN A 7 -8.12 -7.20 0.60
C GLN A 7 -8.23 -6.48 -0.74
N THR A 8 -7.11 -6.26 -1.44
CA THR A 8 -7.11 -5.59 -2.74
C THR A 8 -7.50 -6.54 -3.87
N GLU A 9 -8.19 -6.03 -4.88
CA GLU A 9 -8.58 -6.83 -6.05
C GLU A 9 -7.36 -7.23 -6.90
N SER A 10 -6.32 -6.40 -6.89
CA SER A 10 -5.09 -6.62 -7.65
C SER A 10 -4.35 -7.86 -7.13
N LEU A 11 -4.19 -8.85 -8.00
CA LEU A 11 -3.39 -10.05 -7.73
C LEU A 11 -1.94 -9.71 -7.41
N TYR A 12 -1.40 -8.64 -8.03
CA TYR A 12 -0.05 -8.17 -7.77
C TYR A 12 0.11 -7.64 -6.34
N LEU A 13 -0.80 -6.75 -5.91
CA LEU A 13 -0.78 -6.22 -4.55
C LEU A 13 -0.97 -7.30 -3.50
N ARG A 14 -1.85 -8.29 -3.76
CA ARG A 14 -2.03 -9.43 -2.86
C ARG A 14 -0.78 -10.30 -2.70
N LYS A 15 0.10 -10.39 -3.71
CA LYS A 15 1.40 -11.07 -3.56
C LYS A 15 2.32 -10.38 -2.54
N HIS A 16 2.11 -9.09 -2.29
CA HIS A 16 2.83 -8.33 -1.28
C HIS A 16 2.11 -8.29 0.08
N ALA A 17 1.00 -9.02 0.24
CA ALA A 17 0.23 -9.02 1.47
C ALA A 17 0.95 -9.67 2.66
N GLU A 18 1.89 -10.58 2.39
CA GLU A 18 2.67 -11.27 3.42
C GLU A 18 4.00 -10.58 3.73
N ASN A 19 4.28 -9.45 3.07
CA ASN A 19 5.48 -8.67 3.37
C ASN A 19 5.42 -8.22 4.84
N PRO A 20 6.57 -8.25 5.55
CA PRO A 20 6.65 -7.79 6.95
C PRO A 20 6.42 -6.27 7.08
N ILE A 21 6.47 -5.58 5.95
CA ILE A 21 6.22 -4.17 5.78
C ILE A 21 4.70 -3.94 5.77
N ASP A 22 4.23 -2.96 6.55
CA ASP A 22 2.83 -2.58 6.58
C ASP A 22 2.46 -1.74 5.35
N TRP A 23 2.07 -2.44 4.29
CA TRP A 23 1.63 -1.84 3.04
C TRP A 23 0.14 -1.54 3.09
N TRP A 24 -0.21 -0.34 2.61
CA TRP A 24 -1.58 0.12 2.50
C TRP A 24 -1.94 0.34 1.02
N PRO A 25 -3.18 0.01 0.62
CA PRO A 25 -3.69 0.50 -0.66
C PRO A 25 -3.78 2.04 -0.63
N TRP A 26 -3.76 2.67 -1.80
CA TRP A 26 -3.99 4.11 -1.89
C TRP A 26 -5.45 4.43 -1.51
N CYS A 27 -5.67 4.84 -0.26
CA CYS A 27 -7.00 5.18 0.25
C CYS A 27 -6.97 6.37 1.23
N PRO A 28 -8.11 7.05 1.46
CA PRO A 28 -8.20 8.17 2.39
C PRO A 28 -7.76 7.81 3.82
N GLU A 29 -8.02 6.58 4.27
CA GLU A 29 -7.64 6.08 5.60
C GLU A 29 -6.11 6.03 5.76
N ALA A 30 -5.40 5.70 4.68
CA ALA A 30 -3.95 5.71 4.69
C ALA A 30 -3.42 7.15 4.82
N LEU A 31 -3.95 8.09 4.03
CA LEU A 31 -3.55 9.50 4.11
C LEU A 31 -3.81 10.10 5.49
N GLU A 32 -4.98 9.83 6.07
CA GLU A 32 -5.36 10.33 7.39
C GLU A 32 -4.50 9.72 8.50
N THR A 33 -4.14 8.44 8.37
CA THR A 33 -3.22 7.77 9.31
C THR A 33 -1.82 8.38 9.25
N ALA A 34 -1.25 8.63 8.06
CA ALA A 34 0.02 9.35 7.92
C ALA A 34 -0.02 10.73 8.55
N ARG A 35 -1.12 11.48 8.31
CA ARG A 35 -1.32 12.82 8.86
C ARG A 35 -1.39 12.79 10.38
N ARG A 36 -2.13 11.83 10.95
CA ARG A 36 -2.28 11.65 12.40
C ARG A 36 -0.98 11.25 13.06
N GLU A 37 -0.22 10.35 12.45
CA GLU A 37 1.05 9.86 12.99
C GLU A 37 2.23 10.78 12.65
N ASN A 38 2.01 11.82 11.84
CA ASN A 38 3.02 12.73 11.32
C ASN A 38 4.20 11.97 10.68
N LYS A 39 3.89 10.92 9.92
CA LYS A 39 4.86 10.06 9.24
C LYS A 39 4.88 10.32 7.74
N PRO A 40 6.07 10.34 7.11
CA PRO A 40 6.17 10.45 5.66
C PRO A 40 5.58 9.21 4.96
N ILE A 41 4.92 9.45 3.85
CA ILE A 41 4.38 8.40 2.97
C ILE A 41 5.42 8.09 1.90
N PHE A 42 5.84 6.83 1.84
CA PHE A 42 6.54 6.27 0.71
C PHE A 42 5.53 5.70 -0.29
N LEU A 43 5.35 6.41 -1.40
CA LEU A 43 4.42 5.99 -2.44
C LEU A 43 5.16 5.13 -3.48
N SER A 44 4.70 3.89 -3.67
CA SER A 44 5.20 2.97 -4.69
C SER A 44 4.12 2.75 -5.75
N ILE A 45 4.34 3.27 -6.95
CA ILE A 45 3.40 3.11 -8.06
C ILE A 45 3.96 2.07 -9.01
N GLN A 46 3.19 1.02 -9.29
CA GLN A 46 3.54 0.01 -10.28
C GLN A 46 2.50 -0.01 -11.39
N ILE A 47 2.98 0.00 -12.63
CA ILE A 47 2.15 -0.05 -13.83
C ILE A 47 2.40 -1.41 -14.47
N ASP A 48 1.43 -2.32 -14.38
CA ASP A 48 1.46 -3.56 -15.13
C ASP A 48 0.96 -3.30 -16.56
N ALA A 49 1.79 -3.62 -17.54
CA ALA A 49 1.60 -3.29 -18.95
C ALA A 49 0.34 -3.91 -19.59
N PHE A 50 -0.37 -4.81 -18.89
CA PHE A 50 -1.49 -5.56 -19.45
C PHE A 50 -2.85 -5.34 -18.77
N ARG A 51 -2.93 -4.71 -17.58
CA ARG A 51 -4.19 -4.38 -16.91
C ARG A 51 -3.96 -3.43 -15.72
N SER A 52 -4.64 -2.29 -15.74
CA SER A 52 -4.93 -1.36 -14.62
C SER A 52 -3.76 -0.90 -13.72
N HIS A 53 -3.63 0.42 -13.59
CA HIS A 53 -2.72 1.07 -12.64
C HIS A 53 -2.96 0.53 -11.20
N SER A 54 -1.98 -0.15 -10.62
CA SER A 54 -2.02 -0.60 -9.22
C SER A 54 -1.12 0.33 -8.39
N MET A 55 -1.72 1.16 -7.54
CA MET A 55 -0.99 2.07 -6.66
C MET A 55 -0.97 1.53 -5.23
N SER A 56 0.21 1.43 -4.62
CA SER A 56 0.36 1.09 -3.20
C SER A 56 1.14 2.16 -2.44
N ALA A 57 0.70 2.48 -1.24
CA ALA A 57 1.42 3.36 -0.33
C ALA A 57 2.03 2.53 0.80
N HIS A 58 3.19 2.95 1.27
CA HIS A 58 3.80 2.49 2.49
C HIS A 58 4.08 3.68 3.39
N PHE A 59 3.87 3.55 4.69
CA PHE A 59 4.37 4.52 5.64
C PHE A 59 5.82 4.20 5.94
N LEU A 60 6.74 5.14 5.70
CA LEU A 60 8.08 5.01 6.26
C LEU A 60 7.94 5.08 7.78
N PHE A 61 7.90 3.91 8.42
CA PHE A 61 8.16 3.82 9.86
C PHE A 61 9.63 4.22 10.09
N PRO A 62 9.93 4.92 11.20
CA PRO A 62 11.30 5.07 11.66
C PRO A 62 11.95 3.72 11.98
#